data_AF-A0A2A5H8J4-F1
#
_entry.id   AF-A0A2A5H8J4-F1
#
_cell.length_a   1.000
_cell.length_b   1.000
_cell.length_c   1.000
_cell.angle_alpha   90.00
_cell.angle_beta   90.00
_cell.angle_gamma   90.00
#
_symmetry.space_group_name_H-M   'P 1'
#
loop_
_entity.id
_entity.type
_entity.pdbx_description
1 polymer ?
#
loop_
_entity_poly.entity_id
_entity_poly.type
_entity_poly.pdbx_seq_one_letter_code
_entity_poly.pdbx_strand_id
1 'polypeptide(L)'
;MYKLINILFLLLPLVGLSQKDTLAHLYAIGGTGIDKAEEIIATTDGGYVLVGSTTSNTSGNTDVYLLKLDSQINVVWSWAMGGNNNDWGYAVKETFDKGFIIASTTNSFGVNGDYNARLIKTDSLGVIQWHNIYGGNDWDLVYDVVQTADSGFAFCGETYNNTNGESDVYIVKTNNLGDTLWTKTIGGNLVDRGNSIMETTDSSIVVAGMTTTLTDSVQMYMIKLTATGSLIWDIAFGPSGYEEANVVIETANGNYVLGGVTTSFTPNNDKDFYMIRTDSSGNAIWGNYFGNIGEEVIYDLVELANGNFFNTGHTTAAGNGGKDALVFLITPGGFWGGSSSTFGGTKEEESKSILLEPNEALKIAGFTKSYGNGLEDVMLIEIDTVVTNHQFTLDTINDFMPLKIDDLTSWKPDSEKKVLIFPNPSTSFANFDISKIEVEKILITTIYGQTVYEASILNKELLQINFEKFSSGIYSVQFYNKDKLIEAQKLIIRATN
;
A
#
# COMPACT_ATOMS: atom_id res chain seq x y z
N MET A 1 -2.22 46.65 64.39
CA MET A 1 -0.84 46.35 64.83
C MET A 1 -0.56 44.90 64.44
N TYR A 2 0.39 44.72 63.53
CA TYR A 2 0.60 43.53 62.69
C TYR A 2 0.84 42.24 63.47
N LYS A 3 0.14 41.14 63.11
CA LYS A 3 0.63 39.78 63.31
C LYS A 3 1.06 39.24 61.95
N LEU A 4 2.38 39.15 61.74
CA LEU A 4 2.96 38.38 60.65
C LEU A 4 2.54 36.91 60.82
N ILE A 5 1.84 36.36 59.83
CA ILE A 5 1.74 34.92 59.63
C ILE A 5 2.77 34.59 58.55
N ASN A 6 3.83 33.88 58.96
CA ASN A 6 4.77 33.25 58.05
C ASN A 6 4.04 32.10 57.34
N ILE A 7 3.65 32.29 56.08
CA ILE A 7 3.30 31.17 55.19
C ILE A 7 4.58 30.78 54.46
N LEU A 8 5.16 29.68 54.92
CA LEU A 8 6.27 29.00 54.26
C LEU A 8 5.75 28.42 52.93
N PHE A 9 6.02 29.10 51.82
CA PHE A 9 5.82 28.52 50.48
C PHE A 9 6.90 27.45 50.28
N LEU A 10 6.52 26.19 50.46
CA LEU A 10 7.27 25.04 49.94
C LEU A 10 7.21 25.13 48.41
N LEU A 11 8.28 25.68 47.81
CA LEU A 11 8.66 25.41 46.43
C LEU A 11 8.97 23.90 46.32
N LEU A 12 7.93 23.10 46.07
CA LEU A 12 8.14 21.82 45.41
C LEU A 12 8.79 22.15 44.05
N PRO A 13 9.98 21.64 43.73
CA PRO A 13 10.32 21.53 42.33
C PRO A 13 9.21 20.68 41.73
N LEU A 14 8.42 21.26 40.81
CA LEU A 14 7.84 20.45 39.75
C LEU A 14 9.04 19.75 39.13
N VAL A 15 9.28 18.52 39.57
CA VAL A 15 9.96 17.55 38.74
C VAL A 15 9.02 17.47 37.55
N GLY A 16 9.32 18.24 36.52
CA GLY A 16 8.82 17.93 35.20
C GLY A 16 9.10 16.45 35.05
N LEU A 17 8.03 15.67 34.98
CA LEU A 17 8.14 14.35 34.40
C LEU A 17 8.74 14.65 33.03
N SER A 18 10.05 14.48 32.90
CA SER A 18 10.65 14.22 31.62
C SER A 18 9.89 12.99 31.18
N GLN A 19 8.90 13.20 30.30
CA GLN A 19 8.45 12.14 29.44
C GLN A 19 9.74 11.57 28.87
N LYS A 20 9.99 10.30 29.19
CA LYS A 20 11.09 9.58 28.61
C LYS A 20 10.60 9.39 27.18
N ASP A 21 10.94 10.33 26.30
CA ASP A 21 10.42 10.39 24.93
C ASP A 21 10.73 9.07 24.24
N THR A 22 9.69 8.27 24.04
CA THR A 22 9.71 7.08 23.21
C THR A 22 9.68 7.57 21.77
N LEU A 23 10.64 7.16 20.95
CA LEU A 23 10.84 7.74 19.60
C LEU A 23 10.59 6.76 18.46
N ALA A 24 10.28 5.49 18.78
CA ALA A 24 9.73 4.55 17.81
C ALA A 24 8.79 3.52 18.48
N HIS A 25 7.64 3.27 17.86
CA HIS A 25 6.73 2.18 18.21
C HIS A 25 6.78 1.09 17.14
N LEU A 26 6.85 -0.17 17.55
CA LEU A 26 6.75 -1.31 16.65
C LEU A 26 5.45 -2.06 16.93
N TYR A 27 4.68 -2.28 15.88
CA TYR A 27 3.47 -3.07 15.89
C TYR A 27 3.66 -4.35 15.08
N ALA A 28 3.23 -5.48 15.64
CA ALA A 28 3.09 -6.74 14.92
C ALA A 28 1.60 -7.06 14.79
N ILE A 29 1.12 -7.23 13.56
CA ILE A 29 -0.29 -7.43 13.22
C ILE A 29 -0.42 -8.64 12.29
N GLY A 30 -1.14 -9.67 12.70
CA GLY A 30 -1.34 -10.85 11.87
C GLY A 30 -2.09 -11.97 12.58
N GLY A 31 -2.35 -13.03 11.82
CA GLY A 31 -3.02 -14.24 12.28
C GLY A 31 -2.02 -15.30 12.73
N THR A 32 -2.36 -16.57 12.49
CA THR A 32 -1.48 -17.71 12.83
C THR A 32 -0.61 -18.15 11.65
N GLY A 33 -0.86 -17.61 10.45
CA GLY A 33 -0.18 -17.95 9.21
C GLY A 33 0.98 -17.00 8.92
N ILE A 34 1.17 -16.72 7.64
CA ILE A 34 2.10 -15.71 7.13
C ILE A 34 1.23 -14.50 6.79
N ASP A 35 1.55 -13.34 7.34
CA ASP A 35 0.91 -12.06 7.06
C ASP A 35 2.02 -11.04 6.78
N LYS A 36 2.07 -10.48 5.57
CA LYS A 36 3.11 -9.53 5.16
C LYS A 36 2.48 -8.28 4.56
N ALA A 37 3.13 -7.13 4.78
CA ALA A 37 2.85 -5.91 4.04
C ALA A 37 3.99 -5.63 3.05
N GLU A 38 3.62 -5.22 1.84
CA GLU A 38 4.51 -4.75 0.78
C GLU A 38 4.43 -3.22 0.63
N GLU A 39 3.25 -2.63 0.80
CA GLU A 39 3.06 -1.17 0.73
C GLU A 39 2.15 -0.63 1.84
N ILE A 40 2.44 0.60 2.31
CA ILE A 40 1.58 1.41 3.17
C ILE A 40 1.31 2.79 2.57
N ILE A 41 0.06 3.25 2.67
CA ILE A 41 -0.34 4.60 2.30
C ILE A 41 -1.11 5.30 3.42
N ALA A 42 -0.96 6.62 3.52
CA ALA A 42 -1.91 7.47 4.22
C ALA A 42 -3.24 7.53 3.46
N THR A 43 -4.33 7.64 4.18
CA THR A 43 -5.66 7.85 3.62
C THR A 43 -6.21 9.21 4.00
N THR A 44 -7.11 9.75 3.17
CA THR A 44 -7.67 11.09 3.38
C THR A 44 -8.44 11.23 4.71
N ASP A 45 -8.91 10.12 5.28
CA ASP A 45 -9.57 10.11 6.60
C ASP A 45 -8.60 10.20 7.79
N GLY A 46 -7.29 10.26 7.53
CA GLY A 46 -6.24 10.35 8.55
C GLY A 46 -5.71 9.01 9.06
N GLY A 47 -6.28 7.87 8.62
CA GLY A 47 -5.72 6.55 8.90
C GLY A 47 -4.81 6.05 7.78
N TYR A 48 -4.58 4.73 7.77
CA TYR A 48 -3.63 4.08 6.86
C TYR A 48 -4.24 2.86 6.19
N VAL A 49 -3.79 2.55 4.97
CA VAL A 49 -4.08 1.28 4.30
C VAL A 49 -2.77 0.60 3.94
N LEU A 50 -2.72 -0.70 4.20
CA LEU A 50 -1.60 -1.55 3.83
C LEU A 50 -2.09 -2.62 2.86
N VAL A 51 -1.21 -3.02 1.95
CA VAL A 51 -1.41 -4.21 1.14
C VAL A 51 -0.23 -5.15 1.25
N GLY A 52 -0.49 -6.44 1.11
CA GLY A 52 0.51 -7.47 0.92
C GLY A 52 -0.15 -8.82 0.71
N SER A 53 0.29 -9.84 1.45
CA SER A 53 -0.18 -11.21 1.28
C SER A 53 -0.39 -11.91 2.61
N THR A 54 -1.41 -12.79 2.68
CA THR A 54 -1.73 -13.56 3.86
C THR A 54 -1.96 -15.04 3.55
N THR A 55 -1.62 -15.93 4.48
CA THR A 55 -2.06 -17.35 4.52
C THR A 55 -2.95 -17.62 5.74
N SER A 56 -3.26 -16.58 6.52
CA SER A 56 -4.15 -16.62 7.66
C SER A 56 -5.61 -16.54 7.18
N ASN A 57 -6.40 -17.57 7.46
CA ASN A 57 -7.82 -17.62 7.11
C ASN A 57 -8.08 -17.36 5.61
N THR A 58 -7.39 -18.10 4.73
CA THR A 58 -7.54 -18.01 3.27
C THR A 58 -8.37 -19.16 2.70
N SER A 59 -8.93 -18.96 1.50
CA SER A 59 -9.56 -20.06 0.73
C SER A 59 -8.56 -20.88 -0.09
N GLY A 60 -7.36 -20.33 -0.30
CA GLY A 60 -6.26 -20.93 -1.03
C GLY A 60 -4.96 -20.94 -0.24
N ASN A 61 -3.85 -21.04 -0.96
CA ASN A 61 -2.51 -21.06 -0.37
C ASN A 61 -2.07 -19.69 0.15
N THR A 62 -2.36 -18.62 -0.59
CA THR A 62 -1.99 -17.24 -0.25
C THR A 62 -2.98 -16.30 -0.92
N ASP A 63 -3.54 -15.36 -0.18
CA ASP A 63 -4.47 -14.35 -0.68
C ASP A 63 -3.89 -12.94 -0.53
N VAL A 64 -4.35 -11.99 -1.34
CA VAL A 64 -4.00 -10.57 -1.20
C VAL A 64 -4.53 -10.08 0.14
N TYR A 65 -3.68 -9.49 0.98
CA TYR A 65 -4.09 -8.94 2.27
C TYR A 65 -4.24 -7.42 2.17
N LEU A 66 -5.44 -6.89 2.43
CA LEU A 66 -5.70 -5.45 2.51
C LEU A 66 -6.11 -5.11 3.94
N LEU A 67 -5.39 -4.21 4.59
CA LEU A 67 -5.58 -3.86 6.00
C LEU A 67 -5.80 -2.36 6.15
N LYS A 68 -6.86 -1.94 6.83
CA LYS A 68 -7.13 -0.55 7.19
C LYS A 68 -6.88 -0.32 8.68
N LEU A 69 -6.13 0.74 8.95
CA LEU A 69 -5.87 1.26 10.29
C LEU A 69 -6.47 2.66 10.44
N ASP A 70 -6.80 3.02 11.67
CA ASP A 70 -7.11 4.41 12.04
C ASP A 70 -5.83 5.22 12.29
N SER A 71 -5.98 6.50 12.66
CA SER A 71 -4.84 7.39 12.95
C SER A 71 -4.03 6.99 14.18
N GLN A 72 -4.52 6.07 15.00
CA GLN A 72 -3.89 5.54 16.21
C GLN A 72 -3.41 4.09 16.02
N ILE A 73 -3.33 3.61 14.78
CA ILE A 73 -2.85 2.27 14.42
C ILE A 73 -3.79 1.14 14.90
N ASN A 74 -5.03 1.46 15.31
CA ASN A 74 -6.00 0.41 15.59
C ASN A 74 -6.54 -0.17 14.28
N VAL A 75 -6.74 -1.49 14.26
CA VAL A 75 -7.35 -2.19 13.12
C VAL A 75 -8.81 -1.78 12.98
N VAL A 76 -9.19 -1.28 11.81
CA VAL A 76 -10.57 -0.90 11.48
C VAL A 76 -11.27 -2.05 10.76
N TRP A 77 -10.62 -2.57 9.73
CA TRP A 77 -11.03 -3.75 8.98
C TRP A 77 -9.83 -4.33 8.24
N SER A 78 -9.95 -5.58 7.83
CA SER A 78 -9.02 -6.22 6.90
C SER A 78 -9.79 -7.09 5.91
N TRP A 79 -9.13 -7.50 4.82
CA TRP A 79 -9.65 -8.38 3.79
C TRP A 79 -8.54 -9.32 3.29
N ALA A 80 -8.86 -10.61 3.15
CA ALA A 80 -8.08 -11.54 2.34
C ALA A 80 -8.80 -11.68 0.99
N MET A 81 -8.16 -11.36 -0.13
CA MET A 81 -8.75 -11.31 -1.48
C MET A 81 -8.03 -12.25 -2.44
N GLY A 82 -8.50 -13.48 -2.55
CA GLY A 82 -7.95 -14.48 -3.46
C GLY A 82 -8.94 -15.58 -3.81
N GLY A 83 -8.44 -16.63 -4.45
CA GLY A 83 -9.21 -17.82 -4.80
C GLY A 83 -8.64 -19.08 -4.15
N ASN A 84 -8.52 -20.16 -4.93
CA ASN A 84 -8.06 -21.45 -4.41
C ASN A 84 -6.53 -21.65 -4.49
N ASN A 85 -5.82 -20.77 -5.21
CA ASN A 85 -4.39 -20.88 -5.47
C ASN A 85 -3.62 -19.72 -4.78
N ASN A 86 -2.56 -19.22 -5.40
CA ASN A 86 -1.77 -18.10 -4.91
C ASN A 86 -2.26 -16.79 -5.53
N ASP A 87 -2.45 -15.78 -4.69
CA ASP A 87 -2.78 -14.41 -5.04
C ASP A 87 -1.93 -13.48 -4.16
N TRP A 88 -1.01 -12.72 -4.76
CA TRP A 88 -0.08 -11.85 -4.03
C TRP A 88 -0.41 -10.38 -4.27
N GLY A 89 -0.47 -9.58 -3.21
CA GLY A 89 -0.61 -8.13 -3.28
C GLY A 89 0.75 -7.44 -3.18
N TYR A 90 0.96 -6.40 -3.99
CA TYR A 90 2.25 -5.69 -4.06
C TYR A 90 2.12 -4.18 -3.79
N ALA A 91 1.12 -3.52 -4.37
CA ALA A 91 0.97 -2.07 -4.27
C ALA A 91 -0.50 -1.64 -4.14
N VAL A 92 -0.73 -0.53 -3.45
CA VAL A 92 -2.04 0.06 -3.17
C VAL A 92 -1.97 1.60 -3.25
N LYS A 93 -2.95 2.22 -3.92
CA LYS A 93 -3.14 3.68 -3.89
C LYS A 93 -4.57 4.05 -3.50
N GLU A 94 -4.73 5.12 -2.72
CA GLU A 94 -6.04 5.74 -2.50
C GLU A 94 -6.43 6.47 -3.78
N THR A 95 -7.63 6.17 -4.27
CA THR A 95 -8.16 6.75 -5.50
C THR A 95 -8.96 8.02 -5.22
N PHE A 96 -9.18 8.87 -6.22
CA PHE A 96 -9.92 10.13 -6.07
C PHE A 96 -11.33 9.97 -5.49
N ASP A 97 -11.99 8.83 -5.72
CA ASP A 97 -13.30 8.49 -5.15
C ASP A 97 -13.24 7.96 -3.70
N LYS A 98 -12.04 7.96 -3.10
CA LYS A 98 -11.71 7.48 -1.75
C LYS A 98 -11.80 5.97 -1.57
N GLY A 99 -11.90 5.20 -2.65
CA GLY A 99 -11.62 3.76 -2.65
C GLY A 99 -10.14 3.47 -2.89
N PHE A 100 -9.80 2.20 -3.09
CA PHE A 100 -8.40 1.78 -3.29
C PHE A 100 -8.21 1.02 -4.59
N ILE A 101 -7.11 1.27 -5.29
CA ILE A 101 -6.63 0.44 -6.39
C ILE A 101 -5.47 -0.40 -5.89
N ILE A 102 -5.50 -1.70 -6.14
CA ILE A 102 -4.48 -2.65 -5.72
C ILE A 102 -3.87 -3.32 -6.94
N ALA A 103 -2.54 -3.37 -7.00
CA ALA A 103 -1.78 -4.25 -7.88
C ALA A 103 -1.55 -5.61 -7.20
N SER A 104 -1.90 -6.68 -7.91
CA SER A 104 -1.74 -8.04 -7.43
C SER A 104 -1.40 -9.00 -8.58
N THR A 105 -0.69 -10.07 -8.28
CA THR A 105 -0.51 -11.19 -9.22
C THR A 105 -1.41 -12.34 -8.78
N THR A 106 -2.18 -12.91 -9.70
CA THR A 106 -3.11 -14.01 -9.42
C THR A 106 -2.76 -15.27 -10.20
N ASN A 107 -2.78 -16.41 -9.52
CA ASN A 107 -2.88 -17.73 -10.13
C ASN A 107 -4.31 -18.28 -10.11
N SER A 108 -5.09 -17.86 -9.12
CA SER A 108 -6.48 -18.32 -8.95
C SER A 108 -7.39 -17.92 -10.10
N PHE A 109 -7.16 -16.74 -10.68
CA PHE A 109 -7.95 -16.17 -11.77
C PHE A 109 -7.13 -16.01 -13.06
N GLY A 110 -5.93 -16.60 -13.10
CA GLY A 110 -5.05 -16.57 -14.26
C GLY A 110 -5.60 -17.39 -15.43
N VAL A 111 -5.23 -16.98 -16.64
CA VAL A 111 -5.53 -17.66 -17.89
C VAL A 111 -4.84 -19.03 -17.85
N ASN A 112 -5.60 -20.11 -18.06
CA ASN A 112 -5.13 -21.51 -17.98
C ASN A 112 -4.45 -21.91 -16.66
N GLY A 113 -4.64 -21.13 -15.58
CA GLY A 113 -3.96 -21.37 -14.30
C GLY A 113 -2.50 -20.93 -14.28
N ASP A 114 -2.10 -20.01 -15.16
CA ASP A 114 -0.81 -19.29 -15.08
C ASP A 114 -0.90 -18.11 -14.09
N TYR A 115 0.23 -17.44 -13.85
CA TYR A 115 0.27 -16.19 -13.08
C TYR A 115 -0.02 -15.02 -14.00
N ASN A 116 -1.05 -14.22 -13.71
CA ASN A 116 -1.34 -13.01 -14.47
C ASN A 116 -1.47 -11.78 -13.57
N ALA A 117 -1.20 -10.62 -14.15
CA ALA A 117 -1.35 -9.33 -13.50
C ALA A 117 -2.83 -9.06 -13.27
N ARG A 118 -3.16 -8.53 -12.09
CA ARG A 118 -4.53 -8.22 -11.68
C ARG A 118 -4.56 -6.88 -10.98
N LEU A 119 -5.47 -6.03 -11.43
CA LEU A 119 -5.88 -4.86 -10.66
C LEU A 119 -7.19 -5.14 -9.94
N ILE A 120 -7.27 -4.75 -8.67
CA ILE A 120 -8.48 -4.82 -7.84
C ILE A 120 -8.85 -3.40 -7.42
N LYS A 121 -10.04 -2.93 -7.82
CA LYS A 121 -10.59 -1.67 -7.34
C LYS A 121 -11.60 -1.95 -6.24
N THR A 122 -11.49 -1.21 -5.16
CA THR A 122 -12.39 -1.26 -4.01
C THR A 122 -13.03 0.09 -3.74
N ASP A 123 -14.09 0.11 -2.94
CA ASP A 123 -14.60 1.33 -2.31
C ASP A 123 -13.81 1.68 -1.03
N SER A 124 -14.20 2.74 -0.34
CA SER A 124 -13.52 3.22 0.87
C SER A 124 -13.57 2.26 2.07
N LEU A 125 -14.32 1.17 1.97
CA LEU A 125 -14.43 0.12 3.00
C LEU A 125 -13.69 -1.16 2.60
N GLY A 126 -12.95 -1.15 1.48
CA GLY A 126 -12.27 -2.32 0.95
C GLY A 126 -13.20 -3.30 0.23
N VAL A 127 -14.47 -2.94 -0.03
CA VAL A 127 -15.38 -3.80 -0.80
C VAL A 127 -15.02 -3.71 -2.29
N ILE A 128 -14.77 -4.85 -2.92
CA ILE A 128 -14.40 -4.93 -4.35
C ILE A 128 -15.52 -4.37 -5.22
N GLN A 129 -15.18 -3.39 -6.06
CA GLN A 129 -16.04 -2.82 -7.09
C GLN A 129 -15.86 -3.57 -8.42
N TRP A 130 -14.60 -3.82 -8.79
CA TRP A 130 -14.22 -4.63 -9.94
C TRP A 130 -12.80 -5.17 -9.77
N HIS A 131 -12.48 -6.23 -10.49
CA HIS A 131 -11.10 -6.64 -10.71
C HIS A 131 -10.92 -7.13 -12.14
N ASN A 132 -9.81 -6.76 -12.75
CA ASN A 132 -9.50 -7.13 -14.14
C ASN A 132 -8.16 -7.86 -14.18
N ILE A 133 -8.09 -8.85 -15.07
CA ILE A 133 -6.89 -9.63 -15.34
C ILE A 133 -6.24 -9.10 -16.63
N TYR A 134 -4.93 -8.94 -16.60
CA TYR A 134 -4.12 -8.43 -17.70
C TYR A 134 -3.01 -9.44 -17.99
N GLY A 135 -2.73 -9.67 -19.27
CA GLY A 135 -1.79 -10.70 -19.69
C GLY A 135 -2.40 -11.73 -20.63
N GLY A 136 -1.74 -12.89 -20.76
CA GLY A 136 -2.20 -14.01 -21.59
C GLY A 136 -1.70 -15.38 -21.11
N ASN A 137 -1.31 -16.25 -22.05
CA ASN A 137 -1.02 -17.67 -21.80
C ASN A 137 0.39 -17.94 -21.21
N ASP A 138 1.00 -16.96 -20.56
CA ASP A 138 2.30 -17.07 -19.91
C ASP A 138 2.28 -16.20 -18.66
N TRP A 139 3.38 -16.14 -17.93
CA TRP A 139 3.45 -15.34 -16.72
C TRP A 139 3.45 -13.85 -17.03
N ASP A 140 2.52 -13.14 -16.42
CA ASP A 140 2.44 -11.69 -16.40
C ASP A 140 2.37 -11.26 -14.95
N LEU A 141 3.34 -10.49 -14.49
CA LEU A 141 3.48 -10.07 -13.11
C LEU A 141 3.28 -8.56 -13.02
N VAL A 142 2.81 -8.08 -11.88
CA VAL A 142 2.68 -6.66 -11.57
C VAL A 142 3.28 -6.40 -10.19
N TYR A 143 4.02 -5.29 -10.06
CA TYR A 143 4.71 -4.93 -8.82
C TYR A 143 4.28 -3.57 -8.28
N ASP A 144 3.86 -2.63 -9.13
CA ASP A 144 3.46 -1.30 -8.71
C ASP A 144 2.34 -0.71 -9.59
N VAL A 145 1.55 0.20 -9.02
CA VAL A 145 0.42 0.88 -9.67
C VAL A 145 0.32 2.32 -9.21
N VAL A 146 -0.05 3.22 -10.13
CA VAL A 146 -0.36 4.62 -9.83
C VAL A 146 -1.74 4.99 -10.41
N GLN A 147 -2.51 5.80 -9.66
CA GLN A 147 -3.67 6.48 -10.24
C GLN A 147 -3.16 7.70 -11.01
N THR A 148 -3.53 7.79 -12.28
CA THR A 148 -3.12 8.88 -13.16
C THR A 148 -4.10 10.06 -13.11
N ALA A 149 -3.66 11.25 -13.51
CA ALA A 149 -4.43 12.50 -13.45
C ALA A 149 -5.75 12.46 -14.25
N ASP A 150 -5.82 11.62 -15.28
CA ASP A 150 -7.04 11.33 -16.06
C ASP A 150 -8.03 10.39 -15.34
N SER A 151 -7.81 10.11 -14.06
CA SER A 151 -8.55 9.16 -13.20
C SER A 151 -8.43 7.68 -13.58
N GLY A 152 -7.66 7.35 -14.61
CA GLY A 152 -7.29 5.96 -14.92
C GLY A 152 -6.14 5.45 -14.06
N PHE A 153 -5.56 4.32 -14.46
CA PHE A 153 -4.45 3.70 -13.73
C PHE A 153 -3.31 3.34 -14.67
N ALA A 154 -2.07 3.39 -14.19
CA ALA A 154 -0.92 2.81 -14.86
C ALA A 154 -0.23 1.82 -13.92
N PHE A 155 0.23 0.68 -14.41
CA PHE A 155 0.97 -0.29 -13.63
C PHE A 155 2.19 -0.81 -14.40
N CYS A 156 3.18 -1.33 -13.67
CA CYS A 156 4.33 -2.01 -14.25
C CYS A 156 4.62 -3.38 -13.62
N GLY A 157 5.36 -4.20 -14.36
CA GLY A 157 5.88 -5.48 -13.91
C GLY A 157 6.76 -6.12 -14.97
N GLU A 158 6.65 -7.43 -15.13
CA GLU A 158 7.30 -8.20 -16.19
C GLU A 158 6.31 -9.14 -16.87
N THR A 159 6.51 -9.40 -18.15
CA THR A 159 5.72 -10.36 -18.94
C THR A 159 6.65 -11.32 -19.64
N TYR A 160 6.25 -12.58 -19.74
CA TYR A 160 6.88 -13.61 -20.56
C TYR A 160 6.11 -13.82 -21.88
N ASN A 161 5.08 -13.00 -22.13
CA ASN A 161 4.20 -13.13 -23.26
C ASN A 161 4.57 -12.13 -24.37
N ASN A 162 4.69 -12.62 -25.61
CA ASN A 162 5.09 -11.83 -26.78
C ASN A 162 6.41 -11.08 -26.61
N THR A 163 7.34 -11.63 -25.84
CA THR A 163 8.70 -11.10 -25.67
C THR A 163 9.62 -11.58 -26.80
N ASN A 164 10.75 -10.91 -26.99
CA ASN A 164 11.82 -11.38 -27.88
C ASN A 164 12.85 -12.27 -27.15
N GLY A 165 12.52 -12.75 -25.94
CA GLY A 165 13.49 -13.30 -25.01
C GLY A 165 12.86 -14.06 -23.84
N GLU A 166 13.37 -13.80 -22.64
CA GLU A 166 12.81 -14.32 -21.39
C GLU A 166 11.64 -13.43 -20.97
N SER A 167 11.87 -12.45 -20.08
CA SER A 167 10.85 -11.46 -19.69
C SER A 167 11.21 -10.06 -20.14
N ASP A 168 10.17 -9.28 -20.47
CA ASP A 168 10.28 -7.86 -20.81
C ASP A 168 9.50 -7.01 -19.80
N VAL A 169 9.87 -5.73 -19.67
CA VAL A 169 9.13 -4.77 -18.84
C VAL A 169 7.71 -4.63 -19.38
N TYR A 170 6.74 -4.97 -18.53
CA TYR A 170 5.31 -4.88 -18.86
C TYR A 170 4.72 -3.60 -18.27
N ILE A 171 4.20 -2.70 -19.12
CA ILE A 171 3.59 -1.43 -18.69
C ILE A 171 2.20 -1.33 -19.31
N VAL A 172 1.19 -1.10 -18.49
CA VAL A 172 -0.20 -1.01 -18.95
C VAL A 172 -0.85 0.23 -18.38
N LYS A 173 -1.54 0.97 -19.24
CA LYS A 173 -2.41 2.08 -18.86
C LYS A 173 -3.85 1.70 -19.12
N THR A 174 -4.72 2.03 -18.17
CA THR A 174 -6.15 1.78 -18.21
C THR A 174 -6.95 3.05 -18.00
N ASN A 175 -8.26 2.99 -18.30
CA ASN A 175 -9.23 3.98 -17.86
C ASN A 175 -9.64 3.71 -16.39
N ASN A 176 -10.56 4.51 -15.87
CA ASN A 176 -11.04 4.38 -14.48
C ASN A 176 -11.90 3.12 -14.20
N LEU A 177 -12.32 2.41 -15.24
CA LEU A 177 -13.05 1.13 -15.18
C LEU A 177 -12.10 -0.08 -15.32
N GLY A 178 -10.81 0.17 -15.51
CA GLY A 178 -9.81 -0.86 -15.74
C GLY A 178 -9.77 -1.39 -17.18
N ASP A 179 -10.38 -0.73 -18.15
CA ASP A 179 -10.20 -1.09 -19.56
C ASP A 179 -8.84 -0.59 -20.05
N THR A 180 -8.09 -1.47 -20.72
CA THR A 180 -6.78 -1.15 -21.29
C THR A 180 -6.88 -0.06 -22.36
N LEU A 181 -6.15 1.04 -22.14
CA LEU A 181 -5.95 2.11 -23.13
C LEU A 181 -4.73 1.80 -24.01
N TRP A 182 -3.64 1.36 -23.39
CA TRP A 182 -2.46 0.89 -24.09
C TRP A 182 -1.63 -0.05 -23.22
N THR A 183 -0.82 -0.87 -23.90
CA THR A 183 0.16 -1.78 -23.32
C THR A 183 1.51 -1.54 -24.00
N LYS A 184 2.59 -1.62 -23.24
CA LYS A 184 3.97 -1.57 -23.71
C LYS A 184 4.75 -2.73 -23.12
N THR A 185 5.55 -3.34 -23.97
CA THR A 185 6.52 -4.37 -23.63
C THR A 185 7.87 -3.83 -24.06
N ILE A 186 8.78 -3.60 -23.12
CA ILE A 186 10.06 -2.92 -23.36
C ILE A 186 11.18 -3.79 -22.78
N GLY A 187 12.13 -4.17 -23.63
CA GLY A 187 13.22 -5.08 -23.30
C GLY A 187 13.80 -5.70 -24.56
N GLY A 188 14.40 -6.87 -24.47
CA GLY A 188 14.89 -7.60 -25.63
C GLY A 188 14.98 -9.10 -25.43
N ASN A 189 16.17 -9.67 -25.63
CA ASN A 189 16.29 -11.13 -25.72
C ASN A 189 16.58 -11.80 -24.37
N LEU A 190 16.72 -11.03 -23.30
CA LEU A 190 17.04 -11.52 -21.96
C LEU A 190 15.93 -11.14 -20.98
N VAL A 191 16.28 -10.83 -19.74
CA VAL A 191 15.37 -10.48 -18.64
C VAL A 191 15.37 -8.97 -18.44
N ASP A 192 14.19 -8.37 -18.52
CA ASP A 192 13.91 -6.97 -18.25
C ASP A 192 12.63 -6.88 -17.41
N ARG A 193 12.66 -6.09 -16.32
CA ARG A 193 11.57 -6.03 -15.34
C ARG A 193 11.37 -4.60 -14.83
N GLY A 194 10.12 -4.15 -14.69
CA GLY A 194 9.78 -2.88 -14.05
C GLY A 194 9.21 -3.10 -12.65
N ASN A 195 9.89 -2.59 -11.62
CA ASN A 195 9.53 -2.77 -10.22
C ASN A 195 8.69 -1.62 -9.64
N SER A 196 8.91 -0.38 -10.10
CA SER A 196 8.22 0.81 -9.60
C SER A 196 7.77 1.72 -10.74
N ILE A 197 6.59 2.34 -10.60
CA ILE A 197 5.97 3.21 -11.58
C ILE A 197 5.39 4.47 -10.93
N MET A 198 5.56 5.61 -11.58
CA MET A 198 4.91 6.86 -11.19
C MET A 198 4.45 7.67 -12.40
N GLU A 199 3.43 8.50 -12.18
CA GLU A 199 3.12 9.62 -13.07
C GLU A 199 3.83 10.86 -12.56
N THR A 200 4.59 11.50 -13.45
CA THR A 200 5.37 12.70 -13.13
C THR A 200 4.53 13.96 -13.27
N THR A 201 5.03 15.08 -12.74
CA THR A 201 4.33 16.38 -12.76
C THR A 201 4.00 16.90 -14.17
N ASP A 202 4.73 16.45 -15.20
CA ASP A 202 4.50 16.72 -16.63
C ASP A 202 3.56 15.68 -17.31
N SER A 203 2.88 14.84 -16.52
CA SER A 203 2.01 13.74 -16.95
C SER A 203 2.72 12.64 -17.76
N SER A 204 4.05 12.57 -17.70
CA SER A 204 4.78 11.41 -18.19
C SER A 204 4.65 10.23 -17.23
N ILE A 205 4.92 9.03 -17.74
CA ILE A 205 5.02 7.82 -16.93
C ILE A 205 6.50 7.46 -16.83
N VAL A 206 7.00 7.27 -15.61
CA VAL A 206 8.36 6.80 -15.35
C VAL A 206 8.28 5.44 -14.69
N VAL A 207 9.08 4.49 -15.18
CA VAL A 207 9.23 3.15 -14.63
C VAL A 207 10.70 2.91 -14.29
N ALA A 208 10.96 2.25 -13.16
CA ALA A 208 12.29 1.79 -12.79
C ALA A 208 12.30 0.29 -12.46
N GLY A 209 13.42 -0.37 -12.69
CA GLY A 209 13.60 -1.79 -12.42
C GLY A 209 14.99 -2.28 -12.81
N MET A 210 15.05 -3.38 -13.57
CA MET A 210 16.31 -3.94 -14.07
C MET A 210 16.26 -4.34 -15.54
N THR A 211 17.43 -4.35 -16.19
CA THR A 211 17.64 -4.85 -17.55
C THR A 211 18.89 -5.70 -17.61
N THR A 212 18.83 -6.81 -18.34
CA THR A 212 20.02 -7.58 -18.75
C THR A 212 20.25 -7.51 -20.25
N THR A 213 19.30 -6.96 -21.00
CA THR A 213 19.37 -6.89 -22.46
C THR A 213 20.38 -5.85 -22.96
N LEU A 214 20.52 -4.73 -22.26
CA LEU A 214 21.31 -3.59 -22.75
C LEU A 214 22.81 -3.72 -22.51
N THR A 215 23.25 -4.65 -21.65
CA THR A 215 24.66 -4.82 -21.28
C THR A 215 25.00 -6.29 -20.99
N ASP A 216 26.26 -6.58 -20.70
CA ASP A 216 26.71 -7.93 -20.33
C ASP A 216 26.42 -8.26 -18.84
N SER A 217 25.72 -7.39 -18.12
CA SER A 217 25.42 -7.46 -16.69
C SER A 217 23.99 -6.99 -16.37
N VAL A 218 23.51 -7.22 -15.14
CA VAL A 218 22.19 -6.75 -14.70
C VAL A 218 22.32 -5.29 -14.29
N GLN A 219 21.56 -4.39 -14.92
CA GLN A 219 21.64 -2.95 -14.69
C GLN A 219 20.33 -2.40 -14.15
N MET A 220 20.40 -1.34 -13.33
CA MET A 220 19.23 -0.53 -13.02
C MET A 220 18.69 0.03 -14.33
N TYR A 221 17.39 -0.11 -14.56
CA TYR A 221 16.76 0.36 -15.79
C TYR A 221 15.72 1.41 -15.47
N MET A 222 15.71 2.50 -16.23
CA MET A 222 14.75 3.58 -16.08
C MET A 222 14.15 3.93 -17.44
N ILE A 223 12.84 3.94 -17.53
CA ILE A 223 12.08 4.21 -18.75
C ILE A 223 11.18 5.42 -18.51
N LYS A 224 11.16 6.38 -19.44
CA LYS A 224 10.19 7.47 -19.46
C LYS A 224 9.33 7.40 -20.72
N LEU A 225 8.02 7.41 -20.52
CA LEU A 225 6.99 7.43 -21.56
C LEU A 225 6.19 8.72 -21.48
N THR A 226 5.60 9.12 -22.60
CA THR A 226 4.50 10.08 -22.62
C THR A 226 3.24 9.47 -22.00
N ALA A 227 2.25 10.28 -21.62
CA ALA A 227 0.93 9.82 -21.16
C ALA A 227 0.24 8.83 -22.13
N THR A 228 0.53 8.94 -23.43
CA THR A 228 -0.01 8.08 -24.49
C THR A 228 0.83 6.83 -24.75
N GLY A 229 1.88 6.57 -23.96
CA GLY A 229 2.72 5.39 -24.05
C GLY A 229 3.78 5.43 -25.18
N SER A 230 4.07 6.60 -25.75
CA SER A 230 5.23 6.76 -26.64
C SER A 230 6.50 6.88 -25.80
N LEU A 231 7.54 6.10 -26.13
CA LEU A 231 8.85 6.15 -25.49
C LEU A 231 9.51 7.51 -25.71
N ILE A 232 9.95 8.15 -24.62
CA ILE A 232 10.76 9.37 -24.65
C ILE A 232 12.24 8.98 -24.59
N TRP A 233 12.60 8.20 -23.57
CA TRP A 233 13.94 7.63 -23.39
C TRP A 233 13.89 6.44 -22.44
N ASP A 234 14.93 5.63 -22.50
CA ASP A 234 15.24 4.55 -21.59
C ASP A 234 16.75 4.51 -21.34
N ILE A 235 17.15 4.29 -20.09
CA ILE A 235 18.55 4.41 -19.65
C ILE A 235 18.86 3.28 -18.66
N ALA A 236 19.97 2.60 -18.91
CA ALA A 236 20.56 1.64 -17.99
C ALA A 236 21.67 2.30 -17.15
N PHE A 237 21.72 1.96 -15.86
CA PHE A 237 22.72 2.44 -14.92
C PHE A 237 23.35 1.29 -14.14
N GLY A 238 24.65 1.41 -13.91
CA GLY A 238 25.39 0.49 -13.06
C GLY A 238 26.81 0.25 -13.56
N PRO A 239 27.69 -0.25 -12.70
CA PRO A 239 28.91 -0.94 -13.09
C PRO A 239 28.60 -2.35 -13.67
N SER A 240 29.57 -3.26 -13.71
CA SER A 240 29.44 -4.55 -14.42
C SER A 240 28.90 -5.72 -13.57
N GLY A 241 28.17 -5.46 -12.48
CA GLY A 241 27.68 -6.50 -11.57
C GLY A 241 26.17 -6.65 -11.61
N TYR A 242 25.55 -6.87 -10.45
CA TYR A 242 24.10 -6.93 -10.34
C TYR A 242 23.58 -5.61 -9.78
N GLU A 243 22.87 -4.84 -10.58
CA GLU A 243 22.20 -3.59 -10.18
C GLU A 243 20.70 -3.65 -10.47
N GLU A 244 19.88 -3.39 -9.48
CA GLU A 244 18.42 -3.40 -9.60
C GLU A 244 17.83 -2.21 -8.85
N ALA A 245 16.88 -1.50 -9.48
CA ALA A 245 16.11 -0.45 -8.82
C ALA A 245 14.81 -1.05 -8.30
N ASN A 246 14.53 -0.88 -7.01
CA ASN A 246 13.28 -1.30 -6.38
C ASN A 246 12.25 -0.15 -6.39
N VAL A 247 12.71 1.10 -6.31
CA VAL A 247 11.86 2.29 -6.24
C VAL A 247 12.39 3.41 -7.12
N VAL A 248 11.48 4.25 -7.63
CA VAL A 248 11.77 5.56 -8.21
C VAL A 248 10.82 6.62 -7.67
N ILE A 249 11.36 7.80 -7.34
CA ILE A 249 10.56 8.98 -6.99
C ILE A 249 10.94 10.19 -7.85
N GLU A 250 9.98 11.10 -8.04
CA GLU A 250 10.24 12.46 -8.51
C GLU A 250 10.49 13.36 -7.30
N THR A 251 11.63 14.04 -7.31
CA THR A 251 12.02 14.98 -6.26
C THR A 251 11.36 16.35 -6.49
N ALA A 252 11.33 17.19 -5.45
CA ALA A 252 10.66 18.49 -5.48
C ALA A 252 11.17 19.46 -6.57
N ASN A 253 12.34 19.21 -7.16
CA ASN A 253 12.90 19.99 -8.26
C ASN A 253 12.72 19.33 -9.65
N GLY A 254 11.92 18.27 -9.76
CA GLY A 254 11.63 17.55 -11.02
C GLY A 254 12.72 16.58 -11.47
N ASN A 255 13.75 16.37 -10.64
CA ASN A 255 14.76 15.32 -10.84
C ASN A 255 14.24 13.98 -10.32
N TYR A 256 14.93 12.88 -10.64
CA TYR A 256 14.55 11.56 -10.16
C TYR A 256 15.59 10.96 -9.23
N VAL A 257 15.13 10.12 -8.30
CA VAL A 257 15.98 9.30 -7.44
C VAL A 257 15.50 7.86 -7.53
N LEU A 258 16.45 6.96 -7.80
CA LEU A 258 16.25 5.52 -7.80
C LEU A 258 16.96 4.94 -6.58
N GLY A 259 16.35 3.93 -5.97
CA GLY A 259 16.93 3.16 -4.89
C GLY A 259 16.78 1.67 -5.12
N GLY A 260 17.79 0.88 -4.75
CA GLY A 260 17.73 -0.58 -4.81
C GLY A 260 19.04 -1.22 -4.36
N VAL A 261 19.60 -2.13 -5.15
CA VAL A 261 20.75 -2.96 -4.76
C VAL A 261 21.89 -2.91 -5.76
N THR A 262 23.11 -3.18 -5.30
CA THR A 262 24.29 -3.47 -6.11
C THR A 262 25.10 -4.61 -5.50
N THR A 263 25.75 -5.45 -6.32
CA THR A 263 26.79 -6.39 -5.84
C THR A 263 28.19 -6.01 -6.33
N SER A 264 28.35 -4.83 -6.93
CA SER A 264 29.56 -4.48 -7.67
C SER A 264 30.69 -3.93 -6.84
N PHE A 265 30.40 -3.51 -5.62
CA PHE A 265 31.36 -2.83 -4.75
C PHE A 265 31.71 -3.64 -3.50
N THR A 266 31.19 -4.86 -3.37
CA THR A 266 31.35 -5.71 -2.19
C THR A 266 32.40 -6.80 -2.38
N PRO A 267 33.16 -7.15 -1.33
CA PRO A 267 33.83 -8.44 -1.28
C PRO A 267 32.78 -9.54 -1.03
N ASN A 268 32.79 -10.60 -1.85
CA ASN A 268 31.93 -11.80 -1.78
C ASN A 268 30.56 -11.76 -2.49
N ASN A 269 30.29 -10.75 -3.32
CA ASN A 269 29.01 -10.59 -4.02
C ASN A 269 27.80 -10.41 -3.08
N ASP A 270 28.04 -9.94 -1.86
CA ASP A 270 26.96 -9.48 -0.98
C ASP A 270 26.26 -8.27 -1.61
N LYS A 271 24.97 -8.07 -1.28
CA LYS A 271 24.21 -6.91 -1.76
C LYS A 271 24.50 -5.70 -0.89
N ASP A 272 24.89 -4.59 -1.49
CA ASP A 272 24.86 -3.27 -0.87
C ASP A 272 23.66 -2.49 -1.39
N PHE A 273 23.12 -1.56 -0.61
CA PHE A 273 22.08 -0.70 -1.15
C PHE A 273 22.71 0.35 -2.07
N TYR A 274 22.06 0.60 -3.21
CA TYR A 274 22.55 1.50 -4.25
C TYR A 274 21.49 2.56 -4.58
N MET A 275 21.92 3.80 -4.73
CA MET A 275 21.06 4.92 -5.07
C MET A 275 21.66 5.73 -6.22
N ILE A 276 20.79 6.18 -7.11
CA ILE A 276 21.16 7.07 -8.23
C ILE A 276 20.21 8.24 -8.23
N ARG A 277 20.76 9.46 -8.32
CA ARG A 277 19.99 10.66 -8.64
C ARG A 277 20.27 11.06 -10.08
N THR A 278 19.22 11.37 -10.83
CA THR A 278 19.30 11.85 -12.21
C THR A 278 18.70 13.25 -12.32
N ASP A 279 19.00 13.96 -13.41
CA ASP A 279 18.21 15.12 -13.80
C ASP A 279 16.86 14.71 -14.43
N SER A 280 16.00 15.67 -14.73
CA SER A 280 14.69 15.42 -15.37
C SER A 280 14.77 14.80 -16.77
N SER A 281 15.96 14.75 -17.38
CA SER A 281 16.25 14.11 -18.68
C SER A 281 16.86 12.72 -18.51
N GLY A 282 17.03 12.24 -17.27
CA GLY A 282 17.58 10.93 -16.95
C GLY A 282 19.12 10.88 -16.87
N ASN A 283 19.83 12.01 -17.01
CA ASN A 283 21.29 11.99 -16.86
C ASN A 283 21.68 11.86 -15.39
N ALA A 284 22.58 10.93 -15.07
CA ALA A 284 23.05 10.75 -13.69
C ALA A 284 23.76 12.02 -13.16
N ILE A 285 23.30 12.50 -12.01
CA ILE A 285 23.93 13.56 -11.22
C ILE A 285 24.92 12.94 -10.25
N TRP A 286 24.51 11.88 -9.56
CA TRP A 286 25.36 11.07 -8.69
C TRP A 286 24.82 9.64 -8.57
N GLY A 287 25.71 8.70 -8.26
CA GLY A 287 25.39 7.33 -7.86
C GLY A 287 26.24 6.96 -6.65
N ASN A 288 25.61 6.48 -5.58
CA ASN A 288 26.28 6.13 -4.33
C ASN A 288 25.74 4.80 -3.81
N TYR A 289 26.64 3.99 -3.26
CA TYR A 289 26.33 2.74 -2.60
C TYR A 289 26.74 2.81 -1.13
N PHE A 290 26.08 2.00 -0.32
CA PHE A 290 26.35 1.93 1.11
C PHE A 290 26.11 0.49 1.58
N GLY A 291 27.12 -0.06 2.24
CA GLY A 291 27.02 -1.35 2.90
C GLY A 291 28.29 -1.73 3.63
N ASN A 292 28.23 -2.87 4.33
CA ASN A 292 29.30 -3.47 5.13
C ASN A 292 29.44 -4.96 4.78
N ILE A 293 30.03 -5.76 5.68
CA ILE A 293 29.97 -7.23 5.56
C ILE A 293 28.54 -7.66 5.89
N GLY A 294 27.83 -8.21 4.92
CA GLY A 294 26.40 -8.51 5.01
C GLY A 294 25.62 -7.96 3.81
N GLU A 295 24.32 -8.25 3.78
CA GLU A 295 23.42 -7.75 2.75
C GLU A 295 22.68 -6.52 3.26
N GLU A 296 22.70 -5.43 2.49
CA GLU A 296 21.90 -4.24 2.62
C GLU A 296 21.03 -4.06 1.36
N VAL A 297 19.72 -3.98 1.56
CA VAL A 297 18.76 -3.77 0.46
C VAL A 297 17.80 -2.67 0.86
N ILE A 298 17.56 -1.69 -0.03
CA ILE A 298 16.47 -0.73 0.12
C ILE A 298 15.33 -1.08 -0.84
N TYR A 299 14.10 -0.95 -0.37
CA TYR A 299 12.89 -1.22 -1.14
C TYR A 299 12.10 0.03 -1.47
N ASP A 300 12.15 1.06 -0.61
CA ASP A 300 11.36 2.28 -0.77
C ASP A 300 12.06 3.48 -0.13
N LEU A 301 11.70 4.70 -0.55
CA LEU A 301 12.28 5.94 -0.08
C LEU A 301 11.36 7.16 -0.21
N VAL A 302 11.59 8.16 0.65
CA VAL A 302 10.85 9.44 0.68
C VAL A 302 11.80 10.63 0.76
N GLU A 303 11.47 11.72 0.06
CA GLU A 303 12.18 13.00 0.15
C GLU A 303 11.59 13.89 1.25
N LEU A 304 12.45 14.41 2.11
CA LEU A 304 12.13 15.38 3.16
C LEU A 304 12.11 16.81 2.58
N ALA A 305 11.42 17.73 3.26
CA ALA A 305 11.35 19.14 2.82
C ALA A 305 12.72 19.85 2.69
N ASN A 306 13.75 19.34 3.37
CA ASN A 306 15.13 19.84 3.27
C ASN A 306 15.95 19.17 2.15
N GLY A 307 15.35 18.26 1.38
CA GLY A 307 15.97 17.51 0.28
C GLY A 307 16.77 16.27 0.70
N ASN A 308 16.80 15.94 1.99
CA ASN A 308 17.32 14.64 2.45
C ASN A 308 16.35 13.53 2.04
N PHE A 309 16.83 12.29 2.03
CA PHE A 309 16.03 11.10 1.76
C PHE A 309 16.08 10.15 2.95
N PHE A 310 14.91 9.69 3.41
CA PHE A 310 14.85 8.47 4.20
C PHE A 310 14.57 7.30 3.27
N ASN A 311 15.29 6.20 3.49
CA ASN A 311 15.14 4.97 2.76
C ASN A 311 14.84 3.85 3.75
N THR A 312 14.09 2.84 3.32
CA THR A 312 13.78 1.68 4.15
C THR A 312 14.09 0.37 3.44
N GLY A 313 14.35 -0.68 4.22
CA GLY A 313 14.91 -1.89 3.68
C GLY A 313 15.24 -2.96 4.70
N HIS A 314 16.31 -3.71 4.48
CA HIS A 314 16.90 -4.55 5.52
C HIS A 314 18.43 -4.53 5.48
N THR A 315 19.02 -4.98 6.58
CA THR A 315 20.46 -5.26 6.70
C THR A 315 20.67 -6.61 7.40
N THR A 316 21.72 -7.34 7.04
CA THR A 316 22.23 -8.48 7.84
C THR A 316 23.56 -8.16 8.54
N ALA A 317 24.12 -6.97 8.28
CA ALA A 317 25.36 -6.50 8.90
C ALA A 317 25.13 -5.90 10.30
N ALA A 318 23.91 -5.43 10.59
CA ALA A 318 23.57 -4.77 11.85
C ALA A 318 22.19 -5.21 12.36
N GLY A 319 21.99 -5.08 13.67
CA GLY A 319 20.77 -5.52 14.34
C GLY A 319 20.99 -6.80 15.14
N ASN A 320 19.91 -7.52 15.41
CA ASN A 320 19.93 -8.74 16.22
C ASN A 320 19.37 -9.92 15.41
N GLY A 321 20.25 -10.85 15.02
CA GLY A 321 19.82 -12.09 14.41
C GLY A 321 20.03 -12.12 12.90
N GLY A 322 18.94 -12.32 12.16
CA GLY A 322 18.97 -12.52 10.70
C GLY A 322 18.97 -11.18 9.95
N LYS A 323 17.93 -10.96 9.14
CA LYS A 323 17.66 -9.65 8.55
C LYS A 323 17.00 -8.76 9.59
N ASP A 324 17.43 -7.53 9.71
CA ASP A 324 16.76 -6.50 10.50
C ASP A 324 16.25 -5.39 9.58
N ALA A 325 15.06 -4.86 9.85
CA ALA A 325 14.51 -3.73 9.11
C ALA A 325 15.44 -2.51 9.24
N LEU A 326 15.67 -1.80 8.16
CA LEU A 326 16.61 -0.68 8.09
C LEU A 326 15.88 0.62 7.78
N VAL A 327 16.27 1.70 8.47
CA VAL A 327 15.99 3.09 8.06
C VAL A 327 17.31 3.82 7.93
N PHE A 328 17.50 4.49 6.79
CA PHE A 328 18.77 5.15 6.47
C PHE A 328 18.58 6.55 5.90
N LEU A 329 19.29 7.53 6.47
CA LEU A 329 19.23 8.93 6.05
C LEU A 329 20.34 9.26 5.05
N ILE A 330 19.96 9.84 3.93
CA ILE A 330 20.86 10.30 2.86
C ILE A 330 20.66 11.80 2.62
N THR A 331 21.75 12.53 2.43
CA THR A 331 21.74 13.97 2.11
C THR A 331 21.38 14.21 0.63
N PRO A 332 21.03 15.44 0.20
CA PRO A 332 20.66 15.71 -1.20
C PRO A 332 21.81 15.45 -2.19
N GLY A 333 23.06 15.51 -1.68
CA GLY A 333 24.28 15.22 -2.41
C GLY A 333 24.66 13.73 -2.47
N GLY A 334 23.84 12.84 -1.90
CA GLY A 334 24.07 11.40 -1.92
C GLY A 334 25.06 10.90 -0.87
N PHE A 335 25.41 11.70 0.14
CA PHE A 335 26.24 11.27 1.27
C PHE A 335 25.39 10.81 2.45
N TRP A 336 25.95 9.96 3.31
CA TRP A 336 25.31 9.58 4.58
C TRP A 336 24.94 10.81 5.42
N GLY A 337 23.68 10.88 5.84
CA GLY A 337 23.13 11.98 6.64
C GLY A 337 23.46 11.92 8.13
N GLY A 338 24.30 10.98 8.57
CA GLY A 338 24.70 10.83 9.97
C GLY A 338 23.70 10.06 10.84
N SER A 339 22.71 9.40 10.22
CA SER A 339 21.67 8.67 10.92
C SER A 339 21.28 7.39 10.17
N SER A 340 21.17 6.31 10.93
CA SER A 340 20.63 5.01 10.51
C SER A 340 20.10 4.27 11.74
N SER A 341 19.11 3.42 11.58
CA SER A 341 18.58 2.59 12.67
C SER A 341 18.07 1.26 12.13
N THR A 342 18.25 0.22 12.94
CA THR A 342 17.75 -1.12 12.65
C THR A 342 16.63 -1.50 13.62
N PHE A 343 15.64 -2.21 13.13
CA PHE A 343 14.46 -2.64 13.88
C PHE A 343 14.25 -4.14 13.66
N GLY A 344 14.19 -4.91 14.73
CA GLY A 344 14.10 -6.36 14.60
C GLY A 344 14.37 -7.09 15.91
N GLY A 345 14.15 -8.40 15.88
CA GLY A 345 14.18 -9.28 17.04
C GLY A 345 15.37 -10.21 17.05
N THR A 346 15.18 -11.50 16.82
CA THR A 346 16.29 -12.47 16.71
C THR A 346 16.21 -13.30 15.42
N LYS A 347 15.20 -13.04 14.60
CA LYS A 347 14.91 -13.73 13.35
C LYS A 347 15.00 -12.71 12.20
N GLU A 348 14.13 -12.81 11.21
CA GLU A 348 14.17 -11.96 10.02
C GLU A 348 13.02 -10.95 10.03
N GLU A 349 13.38 -9.71 9.77
CA GLU A 349 12.52 -8.56 9.59
C GLU A 349 12.93 -7.83 8.30
N GLU A 350 11.96 -7.44 7.50
CA GLU A 350 12.18 -6.54 6.37
C GLU A 350 11.16 -5.42 6.42
N SER A 351 11.60 -4.19 6.19
CA SER A 351 10.72 -3.05 5.91
C SER A 351 10.67 -2.81 4.41
N LYS A 352 9.47 -2.85 3.85
CA LYS A 352 9.17 -2.81 2.41
C LYS A 352 8.76 -1.44 1.90
N SER A 353 8.03 -0.68 2.71
CA SER A 353 7.51 0.63 2.32
C SER A 353 7.64 1.65 3.44
N ILE A 354 7.86 2.91 3.08
CA ILE A 354 8.03 4.05 3.98
C ILE A 354 7.13 5.21 3.56
N LEU A 355 6.40 5.74 4.52
CA LEU A 355 5.48 6.86 4.37
C LEU A 355 5.95 8.02 5.24
N LEU A 356 6.08 9.20 4.64
CA LEU A 356 6.39 10.46 5.32
C LEU A 356 5.09 11.23 5.60
N GLU A 357 4.85 11.54 6.87
CA GLU A 357 3.70 12.34 7.29
C GLU A 357 3.99 13.86 7.26
N PRO A 358 2.95 14.71 7.24
CA PRO A 358 3.13 16.17 7.25
C PRO A 358 3.85 16.73 8.48
N ASN A 359 3.85 16.00 9.61
CA ASN A 359 4.59 16.33 10.82
C ASN A 359 6.02 15.75 10.82
N GLU A 360 6.49 15.27 9.66
CA GLU A 360 7.74 14.57 9.42
C GLU A 360 7.83 13.15 10.01
N ALA A 361 6.82 12.68 10.75
CA ALA A 361 6.80 11.31 11.28
C ALA A 361 6.87 10.28 10.15
N LEU A 362 7.52 9.15 10.43
CA LEU A 362 7.64 8.05 9.49
C LEU A 362 6.72 6.90 9.90
N LYS A 363 6.04 6.32 8.92
CA LYS A 363 5.35 5.04 9.05
C LYS A 363 6.00 4.06 8.08
N ILE A 364 6.45 2.92 8.58
CA ILE A 364 7.21 1.95 7.80
C ILE A 364 6.53 0.60 7.93
N ALA A 365 6.21 -0.03 6.82
CA ALA A 365 5.53 -1.32 6.80
C ALA A 365 6.41 -2.41 6.20
N GLY A 366 6.20 -3.65 6.64
CA GLY A 366 6.89 -4.83 6.15
C GLY A 366 6.43 -6.09 6.87
N PHE A 367 7.36 -6.99 7.21
CA PHE A 367 7.05 -8.19 7.98
C PHE A 367 8.09 -8.48 9.06
N THR A 368 7.69 -9.27 10.06
CA THR A 368 8.56 -9.77 11.13
C THR A 368 8.34 -11.26 11.37
N LYS A 369 9.42 -11.99 11.64
CA LYS A 369 9.40 -13.39 12.13
C LYS A 369 9.60 -13.48 13.65
N SER A 370 10.06 -12.39 14.26
CA SER A 370 10.40 -12.32 15.68
C SER A 370 9.21 -11.98 16.58
N TYR A 371 8.26 -11.19 16.08
CA TYR A 371 7.12 -10.70 16.84
C TYR A 371 5.81 -11.13 16.21
N GLY A 372 4.73 -11.11 17.00
CA GLY A 372 3.41 -11.59 16.58
C GLY A 372 3.17 -13.07 16.90
N ASN A 373 2.08 -13.62 16.38
CA ASN A 373 1.62 -14.98 16.69
C ASN A 373 1.71 -15.94 15.48
N GLY A 374 2.05 -15.42 14.31
CA GLY A 374 2.16 -16.16 13.07
C GLY A 374 3.56 -16.72 12.81
N LEU A 375 3.71 -17.31 11.63
CA LEU A 375 5.01 -17.64 11.05
C LEU A 375 5.74 -16.36 10.61
N GLU A 376 4.97 -15.42 10.06
CA GLU A 376 5.36 -14.04 9.78
C GLU A 376 4.15 -13.15 10.05
N ASP A 377 4.36 -11.97 10.63
CA ASP A 377 3.30 -10.99 10.90
C ASP A 377 3.65 -9.65 10.24
N VAL A 378 2.63 -8.84 9.92
CA VAL A 378 2.84 -7.48 9.41
C VAL A 378 3.57 -6.70 10.48
N MET A 379 4.70 -6.11 10.10
CA MET A 379 5.45 -5.21 10.95
C MET A 379 5.13 -3.78 10.53
N LEU A 380 4.72 -2.94 11.49
CA LEU A 380 4.58 -1.51 11.30
C LEU A 380 5.46 -0.76 12.31
N ILE A 381 6.27 0.17 11.84
CA ILE A 381 7.13 1.00 12.68
C ILE A 381 6.68 2.46 12.53
N GLU A 382 6.38 3.11 13.65
CA GLU A 382 6.11 4.54 13.73
C GLU A 382 7.32 5.25 14.34
N ILE A 383 7.79 6.34 13.73
CA ILE A 383 8.93 7.14 14.21
C ILE A 383 8.54 8.62 14.22
N ASP A 384 8.54 9.24 15.41
CA ASP A 384 8.11 10.64 15.64
C ASP A 384 9.12 11.73 15.23
N THR A 385 10.24 11.35 14.60
CA THR A 385 11.42 12.18 14.20
C THR A 385 12.38 12.65 15.28
N VAL A 386 13.35 11.78 15.58
CA VAL A 386 14.82 12.00 15.45
C VAL A 386 15.41 10.59 15.43
N VAL A 387 15.94 10.14 14.30
CA VAL A 387 16.58 8.81 14.15
C VAL A 387 17.99 8.87 14.78
N THR A 388 18.07 9.01 16.09
CA THR A 388 19.30 8.75 16.88
C THR A 388 18.99 7.66 17.90
N ASN A 389 20.02 7.00 18.47
CA ASN A 389 19.95 5.82 19.35
C ASN A 389 18.93 5.89 20.51
N HIS A 390 17.63 5.76 20.23
CA HIS A 390 16.55 5.82 21.22
C HIS A 390 16.03 4.41 21.55
N GLN A 391 15.36 4.28 22.71
CA GLN A 391 14.73 3.03 23.10
C GLN A 391 13.39 2.88 22.38
N PHE A 392 13.15 1.72 21.76
CA PHE A 392 11.90 1.39 21.12
C PHE A 392 10.93 0.73 22.12
N THR A 393 9.63 0.93 21.90
CA THR A 393 8.56 0.21 22.61
C THR A 393 7.90 -0.75 21.63
N LEU A 394 7.75 -2.01 22.05
CA LEU A 394 7.05 -3.04 21.31
C LEU A 394 5.59 -3.11 21.77
N ASP A 395 4.67 -2.88 20.85
CA ASP A 395 3.24 -3.08 21.04
C ASP A 395 2.76 -4.22 20.16
N THR A 396 2.18 -5.27 20.75
CA THR A 396 1.60 -6.37 19.98
C THR A 396 0.10 -6.15 19.84
N ILE A 397 -0.35 -5.83 18.62
CA ILE A 397 -1.78 -5.71 18.30
C ILE A 397 -2.21 -7.02 17.66
N ASN A 398 -2.64 -7.94 18.51
CA ASN A 398 -3.08 -9.27 18.11
C ASN A 398 -4.61 -9.31 18.04
N ASP A 399 -5.19 -8.75 16.97
CA ASP A 399 -6.62 -8.95 16.70
C ASP A 399 -6.79 -10.03 15.63
N PHE A 400 -7.08 -11.25 16.09
CA PHE A 400 -7.72 -12.25 15.24
C PHE A 400 -9.13 -11.76 14.94
N MET A 401 -9.28 -10.97 13.89
CA MET A 401 -10.60 -10.71 13.31
C MET A 401 -10.90 -11.87 12.34
N PRO A 402 -11.84 -12.77 12.65
CA PRO A 402 -12.37 -13.67 11.64
C PRO A 402 -13.10 -12.82 10.60
N LEU A 403 -12.41 -12.54 9.51
CA LEU A 403 -13.03 -11.95 8.35
C LEU A 403 -13.80 -13.05 7.64
N LYS A 404 -15.06 -12.75 7.31
CA LYS A 404 -15.86 -13.64 6.49
C LYS A 404 -15.20 -13.78 5.12
N ILE A 405 -14.60 -14.95 4.88
CA ILE A 405 -14.46 -15.54 3.54
C ILE A 405 -15.85 -15.99 3.06
N ASP A 406 -16.85 -15.11 3.11
CA ASP A 406 -18.14 -15.43 2.51
C ASP A 406 -18.12 -14.89 1.08
N ASP A 407 -17.85 -15.81 0.15
CA ASP A 407 -18.06 -15.78 -1.31
C ASP A 407 -17.02 -15.11 -2.24
N LEU A 408 -15.71 -15.18 -1.93
CA LEU A 408 -14.67 -14.82 -2.92
C LEU A 408 -14.47 -15.85 -4.05
N THR A 409 -15.07 -17.04 -3.94
CA THR A 409 -15.10 -18.01 -5.05
C THR A 409 -16.19 -17.74 -6.09
N SER A 410 -16.99 -16.66 -5.92
CA SER A 410 -17.87 -16.21 -6.99
C SER A 410 -18.24 -14.73 -6.90
N TRP A 411 -17.25 -13.82 -6.99
CA TRP A 411 -17.58 -12.54 -7.62
C TRP A 411 -17.88 -12.80 -9.10
N LYS A 412 -19.15 -13.10 -9.37
CA LYS A 412 -19.71 -13.03 -10.71
C LYS A 412 -20.01 -11.55 -10.94
N PRO A 413 -19.58 -10.95 -12.06
CA PRO A 413 -20.06 -9.61 -12.43
C PRO A 413 -21.60 -9.52 -12.54
N ASP A 414 -22.28 -10.68 -12.50
CA ASP A 414 -23.73 -10.86 -12.47
C ASP A 414 -24.33 -11.26 -11.10
N SER A 415 -23.62 -11.19 -9.96
CA SER A 415 -24.35 -11.04 -8.69
C SER A 415 -24.81 -9.58 -8.61
N GLU A 416 -25.80 -9.26 -9.46
CA GLU A 416 -26.51 -8.01 -9.44
C GLU A 416 -26.73 -7.62 -7.98
N LYS A 417 -26.20 -6.47 -7.55
CA LYS A 417 -26.56 -5.91 -6.25
C LYS A 417 -28.08 -6.04 -6.12
N LYS A 418 -28.51 -6.86 -5.17
CA LYS A 418 -29.93 -7.19 -4.96
C LYS A 418 -30.74 -5.94 -4.66
N VAL A 419 -30.07 -4.92 -4.14
CA VAL A 419 -30.59 -3.57 -3.96
C VAL A 419 -29.63 -2.55 -4.55
N LEU A 420 -30.14 -1.58 -5.31
CA LEU A 420 -29.36 -0.41 -5.75
C LEU A 420 -29.80 0.82 -4.95
N ILE A 421 -28.84 1.53 -4.37
CA ILE A 421 -29.07 2.79 -3.64
C ILE A 421 -28.49 3.94 -4.46
N PHE A 422 -29.33 4.87 -4.91
CA PHE A 422 -28.87 6.00 -5.73
C PHE A 422 -29.70 7.28 -5.56
N PRO A 423 -29.05 8.46 -5.47
CA PRO A 423 -27.60 8.65 -5.37
C PRO A 423 -27.07 8.17 -4.01
N ASN A 424 -25.85 7.64 -3.98
CA ASN A 424 -25.12 7.29 -2.77
C ASN A 424 -23.62 7.57 -2.99
N PRO A 425 -23.06 8.67 -2.45
CA PRO A 425 -23.64 9.55 -1.41
C PRO A 425 -24.90 10.32 -1.84
N SER A 426 -25.82 10.51 -0.88
CA SER A 426 -27.04 11.32 -1.03
C SER A 426 -26.93 12.63 -0.27
N THR A 427 -27.55 13.69 -0.78
CA THR A 427 -27.65 14.99 -0.11
C THR A 427 -29.04 15.33 0.44
N SER A 428 -30.07 14.64 -0.02
CA SER A 428 -31.47 14.97 0.28
C SER A 428 -32.40 13.76 0.20
N PHE A 429 -32.20 12.87 -0.77
CA PHE A 429 -32.94 11.61 -0.87
C PHE A 429 -32.11 10.53 -1.56
N ALA A 430 -32.42 9.26 -1.31
CA ALA A 430 -31.96 8.16 -2.15
C ALA A 430 -33.15 7.29 -2.56
N ASN A 431 -33.04 6.74 -3.76
CA ASN A 431 -33.89 5.66 -4.23
C ASN A 431 -33.22 4.33 -3.90
N PHE A 432 -34.04 3.37 -3.51
CA PHE A 432 -33.70 2.01 -3.17
C PHE A 432 -34.46 1.12 -4.14
N ASP A 433 -33.78 0.68 -5.19
CA ASP A 433 -34.31 -0.31 -6.12
C ASP A 433 -34.17 -1.68 -5.46
N ILE A 434 -35.31 -2.20 -5.01
CA ILE A 434 -35.44 -3.48 -4.33
C ILE A 434 -36.19 -4.50 -5.20
N SER A 435 -36.31 -4.24 -6.51
CA SER A 435 -37.08 -5.05 -7.46
C SER A 435 -36.64 -6.52 -7.53
N LYS A 436 -35.40 -6.81 -7.11
CA LYS A 436 -34.79 -8.14 -7.17
C LYS A 436 -34.95 -8.97 -5.89
N ILE A 437 -35.50 -8.38 -4.82
CA ILE A 437 -35.69 -9.07 -3.54
C ILE A 437 -37.04 -8.74 -2.90
N GLU A 438 -37.63 -9.73 -2.24
CA GLU A 438 -38.85 -9.52 -1.45
C GLU A 438 -38.46 -8.93 -0.08
N VAL A 439 -38.74 -7.64 0.13
CA VAL A 439 -38.48 -6.91 1.38
C VAL A 439 -39.80 -6.58 2.07
N GLU A 440 -39.91 -6.91 3.35
CA GLU A 440 -41.05 -6.55 4.21
C GLU A 440 -40.71 -5.41 5.18
N LYS A 441 -39.43 -5.20 5.49
CA LYS A 441 -38.99 -4.15 6.42
C LYS A 441 -37.60 -3.62 6.03
N ILE A 442 -37.44 -2.30 6.09
CA ILE A 442 -36.15 -1.62 5.99
C ILE A 442 -35.83 -0.93 7.31
N LEU A 443 -34.58 -1.02 7.74
CA LEU A 443 -34.06 -0.39 8.94
C LEU A 443 -32.81 0.41 8.56
N ILE A 444 -32.71 1.67 8.98
CA ILE A 444 -31.50 2.47 8.85
C ILE A 444 -30.98 2.74 10.26
N THR A 445 -29.73 2.38 10.50
CA THR A 445 -29.05 2.57 11.78
C THR A 445 -27.81 3.44 11.61
N THR A 446 -27.42 4.14 12.68
CA THR A 446 -26.09 4.74 12.78
C THR A 446 -25.04 3.63 12.90
N ILE A 447 -23.77 3.99 12.70
CA ILE A 447 -22.64 3.08 12.95
C ILE A 447 -22.57 2.56 14.40
N TYR A 448 -23.23 3.23 15.35
CA TYR A 448 -23.34 2.80 16.74
C TYR A 448 -24.56 1.88 17.00
N GLY A 449 -25.25 1.45 15.94
CA GLY A 449 -26.40 0.55 16.03
C GLY A 449 -27.71 1.23 16.45
N GLN A 450 -27.76 2.56 16.52
CA GLN A 450 -28.99 3.28 16.85
C GLN A 450 -29.90 3.37 15.62
N THR A 451 -31.12 2.86 15.72
CA THR A 451 -32.14 3.03 14.67
C THR A 451 -32.52 4.50 14.50
N VAL A 452 -32.36 5.00 13.27
CA VAL A 452 -32.76 6.36 12.86
C VAL A 452 -33.94 6.35 11.89
N TYR A 453 -34.21 5.22 11.24
CA TYR A 453 -35.37 5.04 10.38
C TYR A 453 -35.80 3.58 10.32
N GLU A 454 -37.11 3.36 10.32
CA GLU A 454 -37.70 2.04 10.16
C GLU A 454 -38.99 2.18 9.36
N ALA A 455 -39.19 1.30 8.37
CA ALA A 455 -40.44 1.25 7.62
C ALA A 455 -40.77 -0.18 7.19
N SER A 456 -42.04 -0.54 7.29
CA SER A 456 -42.57 -1.74 6.62
C SER A 456 -42.79 -1.46 5.13
N ILE A 457 -42.37 -2.38 4.28
CA ILE A 457 -42.53 -2.30 2.83
C ILE A 457 -43.65 -3.26 2.43
N LEU A 458 -44.64 -2.74 1.71
CA LEU A 458 -45.74 -3.51 1.14
C LEU A 458 -45.68 -3.37 -0.38
N ASN A 459 -45.23 -4.41 -1.08
CA ASN A 459 -45.26 -4.53 -2.55
C ASN A 459 -44.73 -3.30 -3.31
N LYS A 460 -43.50 -2.84 -3.00
CA LYS A 460 -42.83 -1.76 -3.75
C LYS A 460 -41.55 -2.28 -4.37
N GLU A 461 -41.35 -2.02 -5.66
CA GLU A 461 -40.10 -2.33 -6.38
C GLU A 461 -39.05 -1.22 -6.22
N LEU A 462 -39.49 0.02 -6.02
CA LEU A 462 -38.64 1.19 -5.79
C LEU A 462 -39.14 1.97 -4.56
N LEU A 463 -38.25 2.20 -3.60
CA LEU A 463 -38.53 3.01 -2.40
C LEU A 463 -37.67 4.27 -2.43
N GLN A 464 -38.27 5.44 -2.20
CA GLN A 464 -37.53 6.69 -2.02
C GLN A 464 -37.60 7.12 -0.57
N ILE A 465 -36.46 7.44 0.04
CA ILE A 465 -36.37 7.96 1.41
C ILE A 465 -35.73 9.34 1.38
N ASN A 466 -36.38 10.30 2.04
CA ASN A 466 -35.86 11.65 2.24
C ASN A 466 -35.03 11.72 3.54
N PHE A 467 -33.88 12.36 3.45
CA PHE A 467 -32.84 12.44 4.47
C PHE A 467 -32.64 13.85 5.04
N GLU A 468 -33.52 14.81 4.79
CA GLU A 468 -33.41 16.19 5.32
C GLU A 468 -33.28 16.24 6.85
N LYS A 469 -33.78 15.23 7.56
CA LYS A 469 -33.70 15.11 9.02
C LYS A 469 -32.51 14.28 9.52
N PHE A 470 -31.72 13.71 8.62
CA PHE A 470 -30.56 12.91 8.96
C PHE A 470 -29.34 13.84 9.05
N SER A 471 -28.48 13.62 10.04
CA SER A 471 -27.18 14.25 10.08
C SER A 471 -26.29 13.75 8.94
N SER A 472 -25.31 14.55 8.53
CA SER A 472 -24.22 14.03 7.69
C SER A 472 -23.54 12.85 8.38
N GLY A 473 -23.31 11.76 7.66
CA GLY A 473 -22.70 10.58 8.23
C GLY A 473 -22.84 9.33 7.38
N ILE A 474 -22.29 8.23 7.91
CA ILE A 474 -22.41 6.89 7.37
C ILE A 474 -23.50 6.15 8.16
N TYR A 475 -24.38 5.48 7.43
CA TYR A 475 -25.48 4.71 7.95
C TYR A 475 -25.44 3.28 7.41
N SER A 476 -25.92 2.32 8.19
CA SER A 476 -26.21 0.97 7.72
C SER A 476 -27.68 0.89 7.36
N VAL A 477 -27.98 0.42 6.16
CA VAL A 477 -29.33 0.13 5.68
C VAL A 477 -29.49 -1.37 5.64
N GLN A 478 -30.50 -1.88 6.31
CA GLN A 478 -30.76 -3.30 6.50
C GLN A 478 -32.15 -3.64 5.94
N PHE A 479 -32.23 -4.69 5.14
CA PHE A 479 -33.47 -5.17 4.52
C PHE A 479 -33.86 -6.52 5.13
N TYR A 480 -35.12 -6.67 5.50
CA TYR A 480 -35.66 -7.82 6.19
C TYR A 480 -36.86 -8.43 5.45
N ASN A 481 -36.98 -9.76 5.54
CA ASN A 481 -38.15 -10.54 5.14
C ASN A 481 -38.45 -11.54 6.27
N LYS A 482 -39.68 -11.54 6.83
CA LYS A 482 -40.09 -12.40 7.95
C LYS A 482 -39.10 -12.39 9.10
N ASP A 483 -38.66 -11.18 9.48
CA ASP A 483 -37.66 -10.89 10.52
C ASP A 483 -36.24 -11.43 10.29
N LYS A 484 -35.97 -12.05 9.15
CA LYS A 484 -34.62 -12.42 8.73
C LYS A 484 -33.99 -11.27 7.95
N LEU A 485 -32.78 -10.86 8.36
CA LEU A 485 -31.94 -9.94 7.57
C LEU A 485 -31.55 -10.64 6.26
N ILE A 486 -31.87 -10.03 5.12
CA ILE A 486 -31.62 -10.60 3.79
C ILE A 486 -30.57 -9.82 2.99
N GLU A 487 -30.34 -8.56 3.31
CA GLU A 487 -29.35 -7.69 2.66
C GLU A 487 -29.00 -6.54 3.62
N ALA A 488 -27.76 -6.06 3.59
CA ALA A 488 -27.38 -4.82 4.25
C ALA A 488 -26.40 -4.02 3.39
N GLN A 489 -26.57 -2.70 3.32
CA GLN A 489 -25.75 -1.82 2.49
C GLN A 489 -25.42 -0.52 3.22
N LYS A 490 -24.33 0.13 2.81
CA LYS A 490 -23.93 1.45 3.32
C LYS A 490 -24.72 2.56 2.62
N LEU A 491 -25.15 3.54 3.40
CA LEU A 491 -25.72 4.79 2.92
C LEU A 491 -24.89 5.95 3.45
N ILE A 492 -24.42 6.83 2.56
CA ILE A 492 -23.69 8.04 2.93
C ILE A 492 -24.62 9.23 2.73
N ILE A 493 -24.83 10.03 3.79
CA ILE A 493 -25.63 11.25 3.74
C ILE A 493 -24.70 12.45 3.92
N ARG A 494 -24.79 13.44 3.04
CA ARG A 494 -24.10 14.72 3.10
C ARG A 494 -25.15 15.83 3.19
N ALA A 495 -25.46 16.31 4.39
CA ALA A 495 -26.38 17.41 4.56
C ALA A 495 -25.92 18.61 3.73
N THR A 496 -26.87 19.26 3.06
CA THR A 496 -26.66 20.57 2.47
C THR A 496 -26.76 21.57 3.61
N ASN A 497 -25.63 22.19 3.98
CA ASN A 497 -25.61 23.29 4.94
C ASN A 497 -26.38 24.50 4.42
#